data_AF-A0A064CG25-F1
#
_entry.id   AF-A0A064CG25-F1
#
_cell.length_a   1.000
_cell.length_b   1.000
_cell.length_c   1.000
_cell.angle_alpha   90.00
_cell.angle_beta   90.00
_cell.angle_gamma   90.00
#
_symmetry.space_group_name_H-M   'P 1'
#
loop_
_entity.id
_entity.type
_entity.pdbx_description
1 polymer ?
#
loop_
_entity_poly.entity_id
_entity_poly.type
_entity_poly.pdbx_seq_one_letter_code
_entity_poly.pdbx_strand_id
1 'polypeptide(L)'
;MDLAKTLVGIASAPVRVGLAAAEVGLDVAKAGVDLTKQALGGAGVAASPSSMAQMFGLEDTISRANKLAQLLDDDAPLGRALAPDGPLDRLMRPGGLIDRLTAPDGVLDRLTAEGGGLDRSLAPGGLVDQLLDEDGLIERILGEEGLADRLMAEGGLVEKLTARNGPLEQLADVADTLNRLAPGLEALAPTIETLREAVTTLSLVVNPLSNIADRIPIPGRRRSYPPPRPVGTERVRSERLVIDDDEQ
;
A
#
# COMPACT_ATOMS: atom_id res chain seq x y z
N MET A 1 -51.88 -2.60 30.38
CA MET A 1 -50.96 -1.72 31.14
C MET A 1 -49.49 -2.02 30.78
N ASP A 2 -49.15 -2.34 29.52
CA ASP A 2 -47.78 -2.78 29.18
C ASP A 2 -47.05 -1.96 28.11
N LEU A 3 -47.72 -1.05 27.40
CA LEU A 3 -47.08 -0.24 26.35
C LEU A 3 -46.18 0.87 26.93
N ALA A 4 -46.47 1.36 28.14
CA ALA A 4 -45.60 2.31 28.83
C ALA A 4 -44.31 1.66 29.37
N LYS A 5 -44.35 0.37 29.73
CA LYS A 5 -43.18 -0.37 30.23
C LYS A 5 -42.22 -0.75 29.11
N THR A 6 -42.71 -1.09 27.92
CA THR A 6 -41.87 -1.43 26.77
C THR A 6 -41.17 -0.23 26.15
N LEU A 7 -41.82 0.94 26.09
CA LEU A 7 -41.18 2.19 25.64
C LEU A 7 -40.08 2.68 26.58
N VAL A 8 -40.28 2.57 27.90
CA VAL A 8 -39.23 2.88 28.89
C VAL A 8 -38.09 1.84 28.87
N GLY A 9 -38.40 0.58 28.58
CA GLY A 9 -37.42 -0.48 28.41
C GLY A 9 -36.49 -0.27 27.21
N ILE A 10 -37.02 0.21 26.08
CA ILE A 10 -36.24 0.52 24.87
C ILE A 10 -35.45 1.82 25.03
N ALA A 11 -36.01 2.83 25.68
CA ALA A 11 -35.32 4.11 25.90
C ALA A 11 -34.16 4.02 26.92
N SER A 12 -34.19 3.06 27.85
CA SER A 12 -33.15 2.90 28.89
C SER A 12 -32.16 1.75 28.64
N ALA A 13 -32.35 0.97 27.57
CA ALA A 13 -31.44 -0.10 27.17
C ALA A 13 -29.99 0.38 26.88
N PRO A 14 -29.75 1.53 26.20
CA PRO A 14 -28.37 1.99 25.93
C PRO A 14 -27.65 2.41 27.22
N VAL A 15 -28.38 2.96 28.19
CA VAL A 15 -27.83 3.43 29.47
C VAL A 15 -27.31 2.26 30.32
N ARG A 16 -27.97 1.10 30.29
CA ARG A 16 -27.56 -0.08 31.07
C ARG A 16 -26.35 -0.80 30.47
N VAL A 17 -26.21 -0.81 29.14
CA VAL A 17 -25.03 -1.36 28.46
C VAL A 17 -23.80 -0.46 28.67
N GLY A 18 -24.00 0.87 28.69
CA GLY A 18 -22.94 1.83 29.03
C GLY A 18 -22.48 1.74 30.48
N LEU A 19 -23.39 1.50 31.43
CA LEU A 19 -23.05 1.39 32.86
C LEU A 19 -22.20 0.13 33.17
N ALA A 20 -22.48 -1.00 32.53
CA ALA A 20 -21.70 -2.23 32.70
C ALA A 20 -20.28 -2.12 32.10
N ALA A 21 -20.11 -1.41 30.98
CA ALA A 21 -18.80 -1.11 30.40
C ALA A 21 -18.00 -0.09 31.25
N ALA A 22 -18.70 0.86 31.88
CA ALA A 22 -18.09 1.82 32.78
C ALA A 22 -17.57 1.18 34.08
N GLU A 23 -18.29 0.20 34.65
CA GLU A 23 -17.84 -0.53 35.85
C GLU A 23 -16.58 -1.38 35.60
N VAL A 24 -16.50 -2.07 34.44
CA VAL A 24 -15.30 -2.83 34.05
C VAL A 24 -14.10 -1.91 33.79
N GLY A 25 -14.34 -0.73 33.18
CA GLY A 25 -13.30 0.28 32.99
C GLY A 25 -12.80 0.90 34.30
N LEU A 26 -13.69 1.06 35.28
CA LEU A 26 -13.34 1.63 36.59
C LEU A 26 -12.46 0.68 37.42
N ASP A 27 -12.72 -0.62 37.38
CA ASP A 27 -11.89 -1.61 38.09
C ASP A 27 -10.49 -1.76 37.47
N VAL A 28 -10.38 -1.69 36.14
CA VAL A 28 -9.08 -1.66 35.43
C VAL A 28 -8.33 -0.36 35.73
N ALA A 29 -9.03 0.78 35.76
CA ALA A 29 -8.43 2.05 36.14
C ALA A 29 -7.99 2.05 37.61
N LYS A 30 -8.76 1.44 38.52
CA LYS A 30 -8.42 1.34 39.94
C LYS A 30 -7.25 0.40 40.18
N ALA A 31 -7.17 -0.73 39.46
CA ALA A 31 -6.01 -1.61 39.45
C ALA A 31 -4.76 -0.90 38.90
N GLY A 32 -4.91 -0.10 37.84
CA GLY A 32 -3.85 0.76 37.32
C GLY A 32 -3.38 1.78 38.35
N VAL A 33 -4.31 2.49 39.01
CA VAL A 33 -4.00 3.50 40.03
C VAL A 33 -3.37 2.89 41.29
N ASP A 34 -3.81 1.70 41.73
CA ASP A 34 -3.20 1.00 42.86
C ASP A 34 -1.80 0.48 42.52
N LEU A 35 -1.57 0.00 41.29
CA LEU A 35 -0.22 -0.32 40.80
C LEU A 35 0.68 0.92 40.74
N THR A 36 0.10 2.07 40.37
CA THR A 36 0.81 3.35 40.29
C THR A 36 1.09 3.91 41.69
N LYS A 37 0.15 3.75 42.65
CA LYS A 37 0.37 4.11 44.06
C LYS A 37 1.34 3.16 44.77
N GLN A 38 1.38 1.89 44.40
CA GLN A 38 2.39 0.95 44.88
C GLN A 38 3.77 1.29 44.32
N ALA A 39 3.84 1.69 43.05
CA ALA A 39 5.07 2.15 42.40
C ALA A 39 5.55 3.51 42.95
N LEU A 40 4.65 4.42 43.31
CA LEU A 40 4.98 5.70 43.94
C LEU A 40 5.17 5.62 45.46
N GLY A 41 4.53 4.66 46.14
CA GLY A 41 4.55 4.51 47.61
C GLY A 41 5.55 3.48 48.14
N GLY A 42 6.08 2.61 47.28
CA GLY A 42 7.09 1.60 47.62
C GLY A 42 8.53 2.11 47.73
N ALA A 43 8.76 3.41 47.51
CA ALA A 43 10.07 4.04 47.61
C ALA A 43 10.26 4.79 48.93
N GLY A 44 10.02 4.13 50.07
CA GLY A 44 10.81 4.36 51.28
C GLY A 44 11.80 3.20 51.34
N VAL A 45 13.12 3.38 51.21
CA VAL A 45 14.00 4.15 52.10
C VAL A 45 15.25 4.60 51.34
N ALA A 46 15.50 5.91 51.28
CA ALA A 46 16.77 6.55 51.64
C ALA A 46 16.72 8.06 51.34
N ALA A 47 16.66 8.86 52.40
CA ALA A 47 17.07 10.26 52.49
C ALA A 47 16.57 11.25 51.41
N SER A 48 15.48 11.97 51.73
CA SER A 48 15.26 13.31 51.17
C SER A 48 16.21 14.32 51.81
N PRO A 49 16.94 15.11 51.01
CA PRO A 49 17.07 16.52 51.27
C PRO A 49 16.75 17.30 49.98
N SER A 50 15.51 17.26 49.49
CA SER A 50 15.23 17.80 48.15
C SER A 50 13.85 18.44 47.96
N SER A 51 13.22 18.93 49.03
CA SER A 51 11.95 19.66 48.91
C SER A 51 12.11 21.12 48.41
N MET A 52 13.33 21.67 48.33
CA MET A 52 13.58 23.02 47.80
C MET A 52 14.00 23.02 46.32
N ALA A 53 14.66 21.98 45.82
CA ALA A 53 15.13 21.91 44.43
C ALA A 53 13.99 21.66 43.42
N GLN A 54 12.97 20.90 43.83
CA GLN A 54 11.77 20.63 43.03
C GLN A 54 10.88 21.87 42.83
N MET A 55 10.96 22.86 43.72
CA MET A 55 10.23 24.13 43.58
C MET A 55 10.85 25.05 42.51
N PHE A 56 12.11 24.83 42.14
CA PHE A 56 12.83 25.62 41.13
C PHE A 56 12.80 25.00 39.71
N GLY A 57 11.98 23.97 39.45
CA GLY A 57 11.85 23.38 38.12
C GLY A 57 13.13 22.75 37.55
N LEU A 58 14.20 22.70 38.34
CA LEU A 58 15.54 22.27 37.92
C LEU A 58 15.54 20.79 37.52
N GLU A 59 14.77 19.95 38.21
CA GLU A 59 14.63 18.52 37.88
C GLU A 59 14.06 18.31 36.47
N ASP A 60 13.07 19.12 36.08
CA ASP A 60 12.44 19.04 34.77
C ASP A 60 13.40 19.54 33.66
N THR A 61 14.24 20.52 33.96
CA THR A 61 15.31 20.96 33.05
C THR A 61 16.42 19.91 32.88
N ILE A 62 16.80 19.22 33.96
CA ILE A 62 17.82 18.15 33.94
C ILE A 62 17.30 16.96 33.16
N SER A 63 16.05 16.56 33.37
CA SER A 63 15.40 15.49 32.62
C SER A 63 15.31 15.82 31.12
N ARG A 64 14.91 17.06 30.76
CA ARG A 64 14.89 17.52 29.36
C ARG A 64 16.29 17.56 28.74
N ALA A 65 17.29 18.02 29.48
CA ALA A 65 18.67 18.03 29.00
C ALA A 65 19.18 16.61 28.72
N ASN A 66 18.92 15.65 29.62
CA ASN A 66 19.27 14.24 29.41
C ASN A 66 18.53 13.64 28.22
N LYS A 67 17.26 14.00 28.01
CA LYS A 67 16.50 13.53 26.84
C LYS A 67 17.03 14.09 25.53
N LEU A 68 17.44 15.36 25.51
CA LEU A 68 18.10 15.98 24.36
C LEU A 68 19.46 15.32 24.09
N ALA A 69 20.27 15.08 25.13
CA ALA A 69 21.54 14.39 24.98
C ALA A 69 21.35 12.98 24.37
N GLN A 70 20.32 12.25 24.81
CA GLN A 70 19.99 10.94 24.26
C GLN A 70 19.51 10.99 22.80
N LEU A 71 18.94 12.11 22.35
CA LEU A 71 18.52 12.30 20.95
C LEU A 71 19.69 12.70 20.04
N LEU A 72 20.66 13.46 20.56
CA LEU A 72 21.87 13.86 19.84
C LEU A 72 22.95 12.77 19.84
N ASP A 73 22.73 11.65 20.53
CA ASP A 73 23.64 10.51 20.54
C ASP A 73 23.84 9.93 19.13
N ASP A 74 25.05 9.49 18.78
CA ASP A 74 25.44 9.13 17.41
C ASP A 74 24.61 7.94 16.85
N ASP A 75 24.15 7.06 17.75
CA ASP A 75 23.30 5.92 17.43
C ASP A 75 21.81 6.27 17.33
N ALA A 76 21.41 7.43 17.88
CA ALA A 76 20.07 7.95 17.80
C ALA A 76 19.78 8.51 16.39
N PRO A 77 18.52 8.51 15.94
CA PRO A 77 18.18 8.93 14.58
C PRO A 77 18.55 10.40 14.30
N LEU A 78 18.43 11.29 15.29
CA LEU A 78 18.83 12.70 15.12
C LEU A 78 20.34 12.87 15.14
N GLY A 79 21.08 12.19 16.02
CA GLY A 79 22.55 12.18 16.00
C GLY A 79 23.10 11.65 14.67
N ARG A 80 22.60 10.52 14.17
CA ARG A 80 22.98 10.00 12.83
C ARG A 80 22.63 10.94 11.69
N ALA A 81 21.51 11.67 11.81
CA ALA A 81 21.09 12.61 10.78
C ALA A 81 22.01 13.85 10.73
N LEU A 82 22.47 14.32 11.89
CA LEU A 82 23.36 15.47 12.09
C LEU A 82 24.86 15.11 12.03
N ALA A 83 25.20 13.82 12.10
CA ALA A 83 26.58 13.34 11.99
C ALA A 83 27.23 13.84 10.68
N PRO A 84 28.57 13.94 10.62
CA PRO A 84 29.28 14.31 9.40
C PRO A 84 28.87 13.44 8.20
N ASP A 85 28.53 14.08 7.09
CA ASP A 85 27.96 13.44 5.89
C ASP A 85 26.60 12.73 6.11
N GLY A 86 25.96 12.99 7.24
CA GLY A 86 24.57 12.66 7.50
C GLY A 86 23.62 13.42 6.55
N PRO A 87 22.35 13.00 6.45
CA PRO A 87 21.36 13.65 5.60
C PRO A 87 21.13 15.12 5.98
N LEU A 88 21.05 15.46 7.28
CA LEU A 88 20.86 16.86 7.70
C LEU A 88 22.15 17.66 7.53
N ASP A 89 23.31 17.08 7.84
CA ASP A 89 24.60 17.74 7.60
C ASP A 89 24.78 18.10 6.11
N ARG A 90 24.47 17.19 5.18
CA ARG A 90 24.52 17.48 3.73
C ARG A 90 23.52 18.55 3.26
N LEU A 91 22.35 18.62 3.89
CA LEU A 91 21.35 19.64 3.58
C LEU A 91 21.80 21.03 4.02
N MET A 92 22.40 21.13 5.21
CA MET A 92 22.78 22.39 5.88
C MET A 92 24.21 22.85 5.57
N ARG A 93 25.08 21.95 5.10
CA ARG A 93 26.47 22.29 4.73
C ARG A 93 26.48 23.39 3.67
N PRO A 94 27.48 24.29 3.66
CA PRO A 94 27.64 25.28 2.60
C PRO A 94 27.62 24.62 1.21
N GLY A 95 26.84 25.20 0.30
CA GLY A 95 26.55 24.63 -1.03
C GLY A 95 25.58 23.45 -1.04
N GLY A 96 25.00 23.08 0.10
CA GLY A 96 23.93 22.10 0.28
C GLY A 96 22.58 22.59 -0.24
N LEU A 97 21.54 21.76 -0.14
CA LEU A 97 20.23 22.11 -0.69
C LEU A 97 19.59 23.30 0.03
N ILE A 98 19.66 23.36 1.36
CA ILE A 98 19.09 24.48 2.11
C ILE A 98 19.78 25.77 1.71
N ASP A 99 21.11 25.77 1.71
CA ASP A 99 21.93 26.91 1.30
C ASP A 99 21.56 27.41 -0.11
N ARG A 100 21.36 26.51 -1.10
CA ARG A 100 20.93 26.90 -2.46
C ARG A 100 19.48 27.39 -2.55
N LEU A 101 18.60 26.84 -1.72
CA LEU A 101 17.20 27.24 -1.69
C LEU A 101 17.04 28.64 -1.09
N THR A 102 17.79 28.93 -0.02
CA THR A 102 17.74 30.20 0.75
C THR A 102 18.79 31.22 0.32
N ALA A 103 19.71 30.87 -0.58
CA ALA A 103 20.69 31.80 -1.13
C ALA A 103 19.97 33.00 -1.80
N PRO A 104 20.63 34.17 -1.87
CA PRO A 104 20.18 35.27 -2.72
C PRO A 104 19.98 34.79 -4.17
N ASP A 105 18.88 35.21 -4.81
CA ASP A 105 18.43 34.72 -6.12
C ASP A 105 18.16 33.20 -6.18
N GLY A 106 18.03 32.57 -5.02
CA GLY A 106 17.70 31.16 -4.84
C GLY A 106 16.28 30.83 -5.31
N VAL A 107 15.88 29.56 -5.13
CA VAL A 107 14.52 29.14 -5.50
C VAL A 107 13.48 29.81 -4.60
N LEU A 108 13.73 29.85 -3.28
CA LEU A 108 12.79 30.47 -2.36
C LEU A 108 12.70 31.97 -2.62
N ASP A 109 13.85 32.64 -2.75
CA ASP A 109 13.92 34.08 -3.01
C ASP A 109 13.13 34.46 -4.27
N ARG A 110 13.33 33.75 -5.40
CA ARG A 110 12.57 34.00 -6.65
C ARG A 110 11.09 33.64 -6.57
N LEU A 111 10.72 32.66 -5.73
CA LEU A 111 9.32 32.30 -5.52
C LEU A 111 8.60 33.36 -4.68
N THR A 112 9.27 33.90 -3.64
CA THR A 112 8.73 34.89 -2.70
C THR A 112 8.94 36.34 -3.13
N ALA A 113 9.80 36.60 -4.11
CA ALA A 113 10.01 37.92 -4.67
C ALA A 113 8.71 38.48 -5.28
N GLU A 114 8.65 39.80 -5.39
CA GLU A 114 7.56 40.51 -6.07
C GLU A 114 7.46 40.06 -7.55
N GLY A 115 6.26 39.69 -7.99
CA GLY A 115 6.03 39.05 -9.29
C GLY A 115 6.47 37.58 -9.38
N GLY A 116 6.96 37.00 -8.28
CA GLY A 116 7.36 35.60 -8.14
C GLY A 116 6.20 34.62 -8.28
N GLY A 117 6.51 33.32 -8.15
CA GLY A 117 5.50 32.26 -8.25
C GLY A 117 4.45 32.33 -7.15
N LEU A 118 4.88 32.61 -5.91
CA LEU A 118 3.97 32.72 -4.77
C LEU A 118 3.17 34.01 -4.81
N ASP A 119 3.83 35.13 -5.12
CA ASP A 119 3.19 36.44 -5.24
C ASP A 119 2.08 36.42 -6.29
N ARG A 120 2.33 35.87 -7.50
CA ARG A 120 1.30 35.73 -8.54
C ARG A 120 0.20 34.73 -8.20
N SER A 121 0.49 33.71 -7.38
CA SER A 121 -0.51 32.72 -6.98
C SER A 121 -1.47 33.28 -5.93
N LEU A 122 -0.97 34.16 -5.05
CA LEU A 122 -1.72 34.82 -3.97
C LEU A 122 -2.27 36.19 -4.35
N ALA A 123 -1.81 36.77 -5.46
CA ALA A 123 -2.37 38.00 -5.99
C ALA A 123 -3.87 37.83 -6.31
N PRO A 124 -4.67 38.91 -6.26
CA PRO A 124 -6.09 38.86 -6.61
C PRO A 124 -6.34 38.26 -7.98
N GLY A 125 -7.21 37.25 -8.04
CA GLY A 125 -7.50 36.48 -9.26
C GLY A 125 -6.38 35.52 -9.68
N GLY A 126 -5.40 35.29 -8.80
CA GLY A 126 -4.32 34.31 -8.96
C GLY A 126 -4.81 32.87 -8.81
N LEU A 127 -3.87 31.92 -8.82
CA LEU A 127 -4.19 30.49 -8.75
C LEU A 127 -4.91 30.11 -7.46
N VAL A 128 -4.52 30.68 -6.32
CA VAL A 128 -5.13 30.35 -5.02
C VAL A 128 -6.57 30.85 -4.99
N ASP A 129 -6.82 32.08 -5.44
CA ASP A 129 -8.16 32.63 -5.57
C ASP A 129 -9.03 31.79 -6.51
N GLN A 130 -8.54 31.42 -7.69
CA GLN A 130 -9.29 30.59 -8.64
C GLN A 130 -9.61 29.18 -8.12
N LEU A 131 -8.74 28.61 -7.28
CA LEU A 131 -8.98 27.31 -6.67
C LEU A 131 -10.04 27.38 -5.56
N LEU A 132 -10.05 28.48 -4.79
CA LEU A 132 -10.92 28.72 -3.64
C LEU A 132 -12.20 29.51 -3.99
N ASP A 133 -12.35 29.93 -5.23
CA ASP A 133 -13.54 30.61 -5.73
C ASP A 133 -14.80 29.74 -5.56
N GLU A 134 -15.98 30.36 -5.59
CA GLU A 134 -17.27 29.65 -5.42
C GLU A 134 -17.49 28.56 -6.49
N ASP A 135 -16.95 28.76 -7.70
CA ASP A 135 -16.95 27.76 -8.78
C ASP A 135 -15.58 27.04 -8.94
N GLY A 136 -14.68 27.23 -7.97
CA GLY A 136 -13.32 26.76 -7.96
C GLY A 136 -13.19 25.24 -7.87
N LEU A 137 -12.00 24.71 -8.16
CA LEU A 137 -11.77 23.26 -8.09
C LEU A 137 -11.94 22.71 -6.68
N ILE A 138 -11.54 23.47 -5.66
CA ILE A 138 -11.65 23.03 -4.26
C ILE A 138 -13.13 22.93 -3.90
N GLU A 139 -13.94 23.95 -4.23
CA GLU A 139 -15.39 23.93 -3.95
C GLU A 139 -16.09 22.81 -4.73
N ARG A 140 -15.78 22.61 -6.01
CA ARG A 140 -16.38 21.52 -6.80
C ARG A 140 -16.06 20.12 -6.27
N ILE A 141 -14.90 19.94 -5.61
CA ILE A 141 -14.49 18.66 -5.05
C ILE A 141 -15.01 18.51 -3.61
N LEU A 142 -14.81 19.52 -2.76
CA LEU A 142 -15.00 19.43 -1.31
C LEU A 142 -16.23 20.17 -0.80
N GLY A 143 -16.84 21.02 -1.62
CA GLY A 143 -18.03 21.79 -1.30
C GLY A 143 -19.27 20.92 -1.11
N GLU A 144 -20.35 21.57 -0.71
CA GLU A 144 -21.66 20.93 -0.54
C GLU A 144 -22.14 20.38 -1.90
N GLU A 145 -22.59 19.13 -1.91
CA GLU A 145 -22.90 18.39 -3.15
C GLU A 145 -21.70 18.26 -4.12
N GLY A 146 -20.47 18.51 -3.67
CA GLY A 146 -19.24 18.30 -4.40
C GLY A 146 -18.93 16.83 -4.64
N LEU A 147 -17.83 16.54 -5.36
CA LEU A 147 -17.45 15.16 -5.67
C LEU A 147 -17.21 14.32 -4.42
N ALA A 148 -16.46 14.84 -3.44
CA ALA A 148 -16.16 14.16 -2.19
C ALA A 148 -17.43 13.89 -1.38
N ASP A 149 -18.33 14.87 -1.31
CA ASP A 149 -19.63 14.73 -0.64
C ASP A 149 -20.47 13.62 -1.29
N ARG A 150 -20.63 13.62 -2.63
CA ARG A 150 -21.37 12.56 -3.34
C ARG A 150 -20.75 11.17 -3.21
N LEU A 151 -19.41 11.09 -3.14
CA LEU A 151 -18.69 9.83 -2.98
C LEU A 151 -18.88 9.25 -1.57
N MET A 152 -18.93 10.11 -0.55
CA MET A 152 -19.05 9.75 0.86
C MET A 152 -20.48 9.78 1.40
N ALA A 153 -21.44 10.32 0.65
CA ALA A 153 -22.86 10.33 1.00
C ALA A 153 -23.39 8.90 1.21
N GLU A 154 -24.51 8.81 1.93
CA GLU A 154 -25.23 7.55 2.15
C GLU A 154 -25.61 6.91 0.80
N GLY A 155 -25.24 5.64 0.62
CA GLY A 155 -25.36 4.92 -0.65
C GLY A 155 -24.37 5.40 -1.73
N GLY A 156 -23.38 6.21 -1.37
CA GLY A 156 -22.29 6.69 -2.21
C GLY A 156 -21.35 5.57 -2.67
N LEU A 157 -20.40 5.91 -3.55
CA LEU A 157 -19.49 4.91 -4.11
C LEU A 157 -18.55 4.35 -3.04
N VAL A 158 -18.04 5.18 -2.13
CA VAL A 158 -17.14 4.71 -1.07
C VAL A 158 -17.87 3.68 -0.22
N GLU A 159 -19.06 4.02 0.27
CA GLU A 159 -19.86 3.11 1.09
C GLU A 159 -20.19 1.80 0.35
N LYS A 160 -20.64 1.86 -0.91
CA LYS A 160 -20.94 0.66 -1.71
C LYS A 160 -19.73 -0.24 -1.91
N LEU A 161 -18.56 0.36 -2.13
CA LEU A 161 -17.31 -0.38 -2.33
C LEU A 161 -16.81 -1.01 -1.04
N THR A 162 -16.96 -0.32 0.09
CA THR A 162 -16.53 -0.76 1.43
C THR A 162 -17.61 -1.48 2.23
N ALA A 163 -18.81 -1.67 1.68
CA ALA A 163 -19.90 -2.37 2.34
C ALA A 163 -19.53 -3.82 2.65
N ARG A 164 -20.19 -4.40 3.66
CA ARG A 164 -20.03 -5.83 3.97
C ARG A 164 -20.46 -6.69 2.78
N ASN A 165 -19.62 -7.65 2.40
CA ASN A 165 -19.71 -8.43 1.16
C ASN A 165 -19.67 -7.57 -0.11
N GLY A 166 -19.15 -6.34 0.01
CA GLY A 166 -18.97 -5.43 -1.11
C GLY A 166 -17.80 -5.84 -2.01
N PRO A 167 -17.62 -5.16 -3.15
CA PRO A 167 -16.58 -5.50 -4.12
C PRO A 167 -15.16 -5.52 -3.53
N LEU A 168 -14.84 -4.59 -2.61
CA LEU A 168 -13.50 -4.57 -2.02
C LEU A 168 -13.25 -5.72 -1.05
N GLU A 169 -14.27 -6.16 -0.30
CA GLU A 169 -14.16 -7.33 0.58
C GLU A 169 -14.02 -8.60 -0.25
N GLN A 170 -14.77 -8.74 -1.34
CA GLN A 170 -14.61 -9.87 -2.27
C GLN A 170 -13.21 -9.93 -2.89
N LEU A 171 -12.64 -8.79 -3.27
CA LEU A 171 -11.27 -8.74 -3.77
C LEU A 171 -10.26 -9.07 -2.67
N ALA A 172 -10.48 -8.64 -1.44
CA ALA A 172 -9.65 -8.99 -0.30
C ALA A 172 -9.70 -10.50 0.01
N ASP A 173 -10.88 -11.12 -0.07
CA ASP A 173 -11.06 -12.57 0.09
C ASP A 173 -10.33 -13.34 -1.00
N VAL A 174 -10.46 -12.91 -2.26
CA VAL A 174 -9.70 -13.52 -3.37
C VAL A 174 -8.20 -13.37 -3.12
N ALA A 175 -7.72 -12.20 -2.70
CA ALA A 175 -6.32 -12.00 -2.38
C ALA A 175 -5.85 -12.92 -1.23
N ASP A 176 -6.64 -13.10 -0.18
CA ASP A 176 -6.33 -14.03 0.92
C ASP A 176 -6.26 -15.48 0.44
N THR A 177 -7.21 -15.91 -0.41
CA THR A 177 -7.17 -17.26 -0.98
C THR A 177 -5.92 -17.46 -1.83
N LEU A 178 -5.55 -16.51 -2.69
CA LEU A 178 -4.33 -16.60 -3.50
C LEU A 178 -3.08 -16.65 -2.61
N ASN A 179 -3.03 -15.86 -1.54
CA ASN A 179 -1.93 -15.87 -0.58
C ASN A 179 -1.82 -17.22 0.14
N ARG A 180 -2.95 -17.88 0.45
CA ARG A 180 -2.95 -19.25 1.00
C ARG A 180 -2.52 -20.31 -0.02
N LEU A 181 -2.79 -20.10 -1.30
CA LEU A 181 -2.38 -21.01 -2.37
C LEU A 181 -0.90 -20.86 -2.74
N ALA A 182 -0.28 -19.69 -2.53
CA ALA A 182 1.09 -19.41 -2.95
C ALA A 182 2.13 -20.43 -2.41
N PRO A 183 2.15 -20.78 -1.10
CA PRO A 183 3.06 -21.81 -0.59
C PRO A 183 2.80 -23.20 -1.19
N GLY A 184 1.53 -23.52 -1.47
CA GLY A 184 1.14 -24.79 -2.10
C GLY A 184 1.64 -24.91 -3.53
N LEU A 185 1.63 -23.83 -4.30
CA LEU A 185 2.19 -23.78 -5.65
C LEU A 185 3.72 -23.87 -5.64
N GLU A 186 4.39 -23.24 -4.67
CA GLU A 186 5.84 -23.36 -4.49
C GLU A 186 6.24 -24.80 -4.17
N ALA A 187 5.44 -25.50 -3.35
CA ALA A 187 5.65 -26.92 -3.05
C ALA A 187 5.44 -27.86 -4.25
N LEU A 188 4.77 -27.41 -5.32
CA LEU A 188 4.61 -28.18 -6.57
C LEU A 188 5.77 -28.01 -7.55
N ALA A 189 6.65 -27.02 -7.37
CA ALA A 189 7.83 -26.85 -8.22
C ALA A 189 8.70 -28.12 -8.35
N PRO A 190 9.08 -28.83 -7.25
CA PRO A 190 9.88 -30.04 -7.36
C PRO A 190 9.13 -31.20 -8.01
N THR A 191 7.81 -31.32 -7.84
CA THR A 191 7.02 -32.40 -8.45
C THR A 191 6.85 -32.21 -9.96
N ILE A 192 6.81 -30.97 -10.42
CA ILE A 192 6.81 -30.65 -11.85
C ILE A 192 8.15 -31.03 -12.49
N GLU A 193 9.28 -30.78 -11.80
CA GLU A 193 10.60 -31.14 -12.33
C GLU A 193 10.78 -32.66 -12.43
N THR A 194 10.33 -33.43 -11.42
CA THR A 194 10.40 -34.91 -11.48
C THR A 194 9.50 -35.48 -12.57
N LEU A 195 8.32 -34.90 -12.79
CA LEU A 195 7.44 -35.31 -13.90
C LEU A 195 8.10 -35.02 -15.26
N ARG A 196 8.74 -33.86 -15.42
CA ARG A 196 9.49 -33.49 -16.63
C ARG A 196 10.62 -34.47 -16.92
N GLU A 197 11.36 -34.88 -15.90
CA GLU A 197 12.44 -35.86 -16.02
C GLU A 197 11.91 -37.26 -16.39
N ALA A 198 10.81 -37.69 -15.76
CA ALA A 198 10.15 -38.95 -16.07
C ALA A 198 9.61 -38.99 -17.51
N VAL A 199 8.99 -37.91 -17.99
CA VAL A 199 8.50 -37.80 -19.38
C VAL A 199 9.67 -37.81 -20.37
N THR A 200 10.77 -37.13 -20.06
CA THR A 200 11.99 -37.15 -20.89
C THR A 200 12.53 -38.57 -21.02
N THR A 201 12.62 -39.28 -19.89
CA THR A 201 13.06 -40.69 -19.84
C THR A 201 12.12 -41.61 -20.63
N LEU A 202 10.80 -41.43 -20.48
CA LEU A 202 9.82 -42.19 -21.23
C LEU A 202 9.93 -41.92 -22.74
N SER A 203 10.14 -40.67 -23.16
CA SER A 203 10.35 -40.32 -24.57
C SER A 203 11.61 -40.98 -25.13
N LEU A 204 12.71 -41.04 -24.36
CA LEU A 204 13.92 -41.75 -24.75
C LEU A 204 13.70 -43.27 -24.93
N VAL A 205 12.78 -43.87 -24.18
CA VAL A 205 12.43 -45.30 -24.29
C VAL A 205 11.41 -45.58 -25.40
N VAL A 206 10.45 -44.68 -25.60
CA VAL A 206 9.37 -44.84 -26.58
C VAL A 206 9.83 -44.49 -27.99
N ASN A 207 10.77 -43.55 -28.19
CA ASN A 207 11.28 -43.21 -29.52
C ASN A 207 11.91 -44.42 -30.26
N PRO A 208 12.76 -45.25 -29.63
CA PRO A 208 13.23 -46.50 -30.21
C PRO A 208 12.11 -47.50 -30.53
N LEU A 209 11.11 -47.63 -29.65
CA LEU A 209 9.97 -48.54 -29.87
C LEU A 209 9.08 -48.07 -31.03
N SER A 210 8.89 -46.76 -31.19
CA SER A 210 8.16 -46.18 -32.32
C SER A 210 8.93 -46.40 -33.63
N ASN A 211 10.27 -46.26 -33.61
CA ASN A 211 11.12 -46.60 -34.76
C ASN A 211 11.10 -48.10 -35.11
N ILE A 212 10.93 -48.98 -34.12
CA ILE A 212 10.79 -50.42 -34.35
C ILE A 212 9.39 -50.73 -34.91
N ALA A 213 8.34 -50.10 -34.40
CA ALA A 213 6.98 -50.25 -34.91
C ALA A 213 6.87 -49.82 -36.40
N ASP A 214 7.54 -48.74 -36.80
CA ASP A 214 7.63 -48.31 -38.20
C ASP A 214 8.47 -49.26 -39.08
N ARG A 215 9.35 -50.05 -38.46
CA ARG A 215 10.26 -50.98 -39.15
C ARG A 215 9.79 -52.43 -39.13
N ILE A 216 8.70 -52.76 -38.43
CA ILE A 216 8.05 -54.08 -38.52
C ILE A 216 7.34 -54.16 -39.88
N PRO A 217 7.77 -55.04 -40.80
CA PRO A 217 7.04 -55.27 -42.03
C PRO A 217 5.76 -56.04 -41.67
N ILE A 218 4.60 -55.39 -41.73
CA ILE A 218 3.30 -56.07 -41.62
C ILE A 218 3.25 -57.11 -42.77
N PRO A 219 3.28 -58.42 -42.51
CA PRO A 219 3.21 -59.42 -43.56
C PRO A 219 1.76 -59.49 -44.02
N GLY A 220 1.47 -58.82 -45.14
CA GLY A 220 0.13 -58.85 -45.74
C GLY A 220 -0.25 -57.60 -46.53
N ARG A 221 0.37 -56.45 -46.30
CA ARG A 221 0.16 -55.29 -47.19
C ARG A 221 1.14 -55.38 -48.35
N ARG A 222 0.69 -56.02 -49.44
CA ARG A 222 1.24 -55.78 -50.77
C ARG A 222 1.28 -54.27 -50.97
N ARG A 223 2.45 -53.65 -50.82
CA ARG A 223 2.72 -52.33 -51.36
C ARG A 223 2.62 -52.50 -52.87
N SER A 224 1.44 -52.22 -53.42
CA SER A 224 1.30 -51.95 -54.84
C SER A 224 2.19 -50.75 -55.12
N TYR A 225 3.35 -51.00 -55.70
CA TYR A 225 4.21 -49.98 -56.25
C TYR A 225 3.48 -49.45 -57.50
N PRO A 226 2.96 -48.21 -57.50
CA PRO A 226 2.45 -47.63 -58.74
C PRO A 226 3.68 -47.40 -59.63
N PRO A 227 3.65 -47.78 -60.93
CA PRO A 227 4.73 -47.41 -61.83
C PRO A 227 4.82 -45.88 -61.89
N PRO A 228 6.02 -45.32 -62.11
CA PRO A 228 6.18 -43.88 -62.25
C PRO A 228 5.36 -43.41 -63.45
N ARG A 229 4.35 -42.56 -63.18
CA ARG A 229 3.69 -41.80 -64.24
C ARG A 229 4.70 -40.79 -64.79
N PRO A 230 4.93 -40.72 -66.10
CA PRO A 230 5.67 -39.60 -66.66
C PRO A 230 4.91 -38.31 -66.35
N VAL A 231 5.63 -37.36 -65.76
CA VAL A 231 5.14 -36.02 -65.46
C VAL A 231 4.91 -35.33 -66.81
N GLY A 232 3.65 -35.08 -67.15
CA GLY A 232 3.31 -34.16 -68.22
C GLY A 232 3.76 -32.77 -67.81
N THR A 233 4.52 -32.11 -68.67
CA THR A 233 4.90 -30.71 -68.51
C THR A 233 3.66 -29.84 -68.55
N GLU A 234 3.08 -29.58 -67.38
CA GLU A 234 2.06 -28.55 -67.23
C GLU A 234 2.76 -27.19 -67.32
N ARG A 235 2.56 -26.53 -68.47
CA ARG A 235 3.05 -25.17 -68.69
C ARG A 235 2.38 -24.27 -67.66
N VAL A 236 3.20 -23.66 -66.81
CA VAL A 236 2.81 -22.52 -65.98
C VAL A 236 2.29 -21.42 -66.90
N ARG A 237 0.97 -21.28 -66.97
CA ARG A 237 0.31 -20.10 -67.52
C ARG A 237 0.34 -19.05 -66.43
N SER A 238 1.27 -18.12 -66.54
CA SER A 238 1.35 -16.95 -65.68
C SER A 238 0.08 -16.12 -65.84
N GLU A 239 -0.87 -16.28 -64.93
CA GLU A 239 -2.00 -15.36 -64.82
C GLU A 239 -1.60 -14.27 -63.81
N ARG A 240 -1.26 -13.13 -64.40
CA ARG A 240 -0.88 -11.87 -63.80
C ARG A 240 -2.03 -11.40 -62.90
N LEU A 241 -1.86 -11.49 -61.58
CA LEU A 241 -2.75 -10.83 -60.64
C LEU A 241 -2.51 -9.33 -60.76
N VAL A 242 -3.49 -8.63 -61.32
CA VAL A 242 -3.57 -7.17 -61.35
C VAL A 242 -3.92 -6.71 -59.94
N ILE A 243 -3.09 -5.81 -59.42
CA ILE A 243 -3.33 -5.03 -58.22
C ILE A 243 -4.32 -3.94 -58.65
N ASP A 244 -5.54 -3.99 -58.12
CA ASP A 244 -6.39 -2.80 -58.07
C ASP A 244 -6.33 -2.29 -56.62
N ASP A 245 -5.48 -1.28 -56.44
CA ASP A 245 -5.67 -0.22 -55.47
C ASP A 245 -6.95 0.51 -55.87
N ASP A 246 -7.96 0.51 -55.01
CA ASP A 246 -9.00 1.54 -55.06
C ASP A 246 -9.13 2.15 -53.67
N GLU A 247 -8.48 3.30 -53.55
CA GLU A 247 -8.83 4.37 -52.63
C GLU A 247 -10.24 4.88 -52.95
N GLN A 248 -11.06 5.04 -51.90
CA GLN A 248 -11.87 6.25 -51.66
C GLN A 248 -12.44 6.25 -50.24
#